data_AF-A0AAD8ES36-F1
#
_entry.id   AF-A0AAD8ES36-F1
#
_cell.length_a   1.000
_cell.length_b   1.000
_cell.length_c   1.000
_cell.angle_alpha   90.00
_cell.angle_beta   90.00
_cell.angle_gamma   90.00
#
_symmetry.space_group_name_H-M   'P 1'
#
loop_
_entity.id
_entity.type
_entity.pdbx_description
1 polymer ?
#
loop_
_entity_poly.entity_id
_entity_poly.type
_entity_poly.pdbx_seq_one_letter_code
_entity_poly.pdbx_strand_id
1 'polypeptide(L)' 'IISYDSPRGGVSVITEKGETTTSFLLIQKARPSDSGRYQCNPSNAQSKSVMVHVLNGTAFCFNAQ' A
#
# COMPACT_ATOMS: atom_id res chain seq x y z
N ILE A 1 5.21 8.58 5.84
CA ILE A 1 3.76 8.52 5.54
C ILE A 1 3.62 8.54 4.02
N ILE A 2 2.97 7.55 3.42
CA ILE A 2 2.71 7.52 1.97
C ILE A 2 1.27 7.96 1.75
N SER A 3 1.09 9.07 1.03
CA SER A 3 -0.19 9.65 0.67
C SER A 3 -0.24 10.00 -0.82
N TYR A 4 -1.39 10.49 -1.26
CA TYR A 4 -1.67 11.01 -2.61
C TYR A 4 -0.58 11.98 -3.09
N ASP A 5 -0.09 12.84 -2.18
CA ASP A 5 0.89 13.91 -2.46
C ASP A 5 2.31 13.55 -2.02
N SER A 6 2.61 12.25 -1.90
CA SER A 6 3.91 11.80 -1.40
C SER A 6 5.06 12.31 -2.31
N PRO A 7 6.06 13.01 -1.76
CA PRO A 7 7.21 13.51 -2.52
C PRO A 7 8.09 12.39 -3.09
N ARG A 8 7.84 11.14 -2.66
CA ARG A 8 8.48 9.93 -3.20
C ARG A 8 8.32 9.81 -4.71
N GLY A 9 7.18 10.24 -5.26
CA GLY A 9 6.80 9.97 -6.64
C GLY A 9 6.48 8.48 -6.89
N GLY A 10 5.88 8.19 -8.04
CA GLY A 10 5.50 6.81 -8.42
C GLY A 10 4.41 6.20 -7.54
N VAL A 11 3.60 7.05 -6.90
CA VAL A 11 2.40 6.65 -6.17
C VAL A 11 1.20 7.12 -6.99
N SER A 12 0.23 6.23 -7.21
CA SER A 12 -1.03 6.55 -7.88
C SER A 12 -2.18 5.96 -7.09
N VAL A 13 -3.31 6.67 -7.04
CA VAL A 13 -4.55 6.18 -6.44
C VAL A 13 -5.61 6.15 -7.52
N ILE A 14 -6.22 4.98 -7.71
CA ILE A 14 -7.32 4.79 -8.63
C ILE A 14 -8.55 4.48 -7.80
N THR A 15 -9.62 5.24 -8.00
CA THR A 15 -10.90 5.00 -7.32
C THR A 15 -11.92 4.56 -8.34
N GLU A 16 -12.39 3.33 -8.21
CA GLU A 16 -13.47 2.77 -9.01
C GLU A 16 -14.77 2.91 -8.22
N LYS A 17 -15.71 3.67 -8.79
CA LYS A 17 -17.03 3.90 -8.20
C LYS A 17 -18.03 2.94 -8.83
N GLY A 18 -18.68 2.14 -7.99
CA GLY A 18 -19.77 1.23 -8.36
C GLY A 18 -20.65 0.97 -7.13
N GLU A 19 -21.41 -0.13 -7.13
CA GLU A 19 -22.15 -0.57 -5.93
C GLU A 19 -21.24 -0.71 -4.71
N THR A 20 -20.01 -1.21 -4.94
CA THR A 20 -18.90 -1.12 -3.99
C THR A 20 -17.86 -0.16 -4.55
N THR A 21 -17.51 0.88 -3.79
CA THR A 21 -16.41 1.77 -4.16
C THR A 21 -15.09 1.15 -3.73
N THR A 22 -14.19 0.93 -4.69
CA THR A 22 -12.88 0.32 -4.45
C THR A 22 -11.78 1.34 -4.71
N SER A 23 -10.83 1.46 -3.78
CA SER A 23 -9.66 2.32 -3.92
C SER A 23 -8.41 1.48 -4.06
N PHE A 24 -7.70 1.64 -5.17
CA PHE A 24 -6.44 0.98 -5.46
C PHE A 24 -5.29 1.96 -5.23
N LEU A 25 -4.36 1.59 -4.35
CA LEU A 25 -3.11 2.32 -4.15
C LEU A 25 -1.99 1.58 -4.88
N LEU A 26 -1.40 2.22 -5.89
CA LEU A 26 -0.30 1.69 -6.69
C LEU A 26 1.01 2.38 -6.30
N ILE A 27 2.03 1.59 -5.93
CA ILE A 27 3.35 2.07 -5.55
C ILE A 27 4.39 1.43 -6.47
N GLN A 28 4.95 2.21 -7.37
CA GLN A 28 5.98 1.76 -8.30
C GLN A 28 7.37 1.77 -7.64
N LYS A 29 8.21 0.78 -7.98
CA LYS A 29 9.59 0.64 -7.46
C LYS A 29 9.63 0.66 -5.92
N ALA A 30 8.81 -0.18 -5.28
CA ALA A 30 8.69 -0.24 -3.82
C ALA A 30 10.04 -0.47 -3.14
N ARG A 31 10.28 0.21 -2.02
CA ARG A 31 11.48 0.13 -1.19
C ARG A 31 11.13 -0.35 0.21
N PRO A 32 12.07 -0.91 0.98
CA PRO A 32 11.80 -1.29 2.38
C PRO A 32 11.23 -0.16 3.24
N SER A 33 11.60 1.10 2.96
CA SER A 33 11.07 2.31 3.60
C SER A 33 9.59 2.58 3.33
N ASP A 34 9.01 1.93 2.33
CA ASP A 34 7.58 1.99 2.02
C ASP A 34 6.77 1.04 2.91
N SER A 35 7.42 0.22 3.74
CA SER A 35 6.73 -0.61 4.74
C SER A 35 6.04 0.25 5.80
N GLY A 36 4.90 -0.23 6.31
CA GLY A 36 4.19 0.44 7.39
C GLY A 36 2.69 0.17 7.40
N ARG A 37 1.98 0.93 8.24
CA ARG A 37 0.52 0.87 8.32
C ARG A 37 -0.09 1.75 7.24
N TYR A 38 -0.84 1.13 6.34
CA TYR A 38 -1.65 1.79 5.34
C TYR A 38 -3.10 1.83 5.82
N GLN A 39 -3.75 2.98 5.71
CA GLN A 39 -5.11 3.17 6.16
C GLN A 39 -5.98 3.71 5.02
N CYS A 40 -7.09 3.01 4.76
CA CYS A 40 -8.19 3.54 3.97
C CYS A 40 -9.11 4.31 4.92
N ASN A 41 -9.34 5.59 4.63
CA ASN A 41 -10.18 6.48 5.45
C ASN A 41 -11.22 7.19 4.56
N PRO A 42 -12.36 6.53 4.27
CA PRO A 42 -13.44 7.14 3.51
C PRO A 42 -14.20 8.16 4.36
N SER A 43 -14.75 9.22 3.74
CA SER A 43 -15.47 10.29 4.45
C SER A 43 -16.83 9.86 5.04
N ASN A 44 -17.39 8.74 4.56
CA ASN A 44 -18.74 8.28 4.86
C ASN A 44 -18.78 6.89 5.51
N ALA A 45 -17.64 6.30 5.88
CA ALA A 45 -17.59 4.97 6.49
C ALA A 45 -16.40 4.83 7.44
N GLN A 46 -16.32 3.72 8.18
CA GLN A 46 -15.22 3.47 9.11
C GLN A 46 -13.90 3.24 8.38
N SER A 47 -12.82 3.82 8.92
CA SER A 47 -11.48 3.56 8.41
C SER A 47 -11.05 2.11 8.63
N LYS A 48 -10.27 1.56 7.70
CA LYS A 48 -9.66 0.22 7.81
C LYS A 48 -8.17 0.34 7.56
N SER A 49 -7.38 -0.43 8.32
CA SER A 49 -5.91 -0.42 8.22
C SER A 49 -5.36 -1.79 7.87
N VAL A 50 -4.26 -1.80 7.14
CA VAL A 50 -3.45 -2.99 6.81
C VAL A 50 -1.98 -2.70 7.09
N MET A 51 -1.23 -3.71 7.52
CA MET A 51 0.24 -3.62 7.66
C MET A 51 0.89 -4.17 6.40
N VAL A 52 1.77 -3.39 5.78
CA VAL A 52 2.51 -3.77 4.57
C VAL A 52 3.99 -3.90 4.89
N HIS A 53 4.59 -5.00 4.44
CA HIS A 53 6.02 -5.26 4.57
C HIS A 53 6.63 -5.38 3.16
N VAL A 54 7.54 -4.47 2.84
CA VAL A 54 8.31 -4.48 1.59
C VAL A 54 9.69 -5.05 1.90
N LEU A 55 10.01 -6.20 1.32
CA LEU A 55 11.27 -6.89 1.53
C LEU A 55 12.09 -6.87 0.24
N ASN A 56 13.40 -6.66 0.37
CA ASN A 56 14.32 -6.90 -0.74
C ASN A 56 14.50 -8.41 -0.89
N GLY A 57 14.30 -8.92 -2.09
CA GLY A 57 14.52 -10.33 -2.41
C GLY A 57 16.00 -10.70 -2.43
N THR A 58 16.70 -10.63 -1.30
CA THR A 58 17.65 -11.72 -1.03
C THR A 58 16.75 -12.89 -0.68
N ALA A 59 16.61 -13.84 -1.60
CA ALA A 59 15.92 -15.08 -1.33
C ALA A 59 16.48 -15.64 -0.01
N PHE A 60 15.75 -15.48 1.09
CA PHE A 60 15.84 -16.45 2.15
C PHE A 60 15.36 -17.72 1.47
N CYS A 61 16.31 -18.54 1.03
CA CYS A 61 16.11 -19.98 1.10
C CYS A 61 15.69 -20.23 2.55
N PHE A 62 14.40 -20.25 2.81
CA PHE A 62 13.87 -21.12 3.84
C PHE A 62 14.36 -22.50 3.40
N ASN A 63 15.50 -22.92 3.96
CA ASN A 63 15.79 -24.32 4.10
C ASN A 63 14.60 -24.87 4.88
N ALA A 64 13.59 -25.32 4.14
CA ALA A 64 12.62 -26.25 4.65
C ALA A 64 13.43 -27.50 4.96
N GLN A 65 13.87 -27.59 6.22
CA GLN A 65 14.29 -28.82 6.84
C GLN A 65 13.11 -29.79 6.83
#